data_AF-A0A397S135-F1
#
_entry.id   AF-A0A397S135-F1
#
_cell.length_a   1.000
_cell.length_b   1.000
_cell.length_c   1.000
_cell.angle_alpha   90.00
_cell.angle_beta   90.00
_cell.angle_gamma   90.00
#
_symmetry.space_group_name_H-M   'P 1'
#
loop_
_entity.id
_entity.type
_entity.pdbx_description
1 polymer ?
#
loop_
_entity_poly.entity_id
_entity_poly.type
_entity_poly.pdbx_seq_one_letter_code
_entity_poly.pdbx_strand_id
1 'polypeptide(L)'
;MVMTMKEKWECVKKKMQYFTKTIYFILLLNGLTILSYFLNMSAIGYLSFSIVVLLLFLFDCDFRAFIPLMFLWFGCFQTQSWQVPSIEFIIMIIFYSIALILFIYRFIRNHKLYISRIKKDYILLSIILIFISMLLSLINSPDLGLSGLGLSHYFMIFCSYFLVRITVDNKEEARDYIVKSIIITALMISIQAGYMILKRFIESIEYGNEFRVAISLGWINSNQYAAILNIASILSIYYFSTHRESILKRIFSMVSILVFFSINLVVASRGGWTSYVTTMVIGIIVYFVYNLKVKKQNILKDFLYIAPLILFGAGIMIYLGINGYLSDIVSRMTSYGFSWNARDVLFEKAIERFKIHPILGDGVYTTNYYFPKLWNYHNYIFQMLGTCGSLGLIFFMFYLYTSIRRSMHFKFYSVFNLIIILYFLIHGFFDTIYFHHAIMPIILVLQAVEHENNINLFEIQYSNILIRREA
;
A
#
# COMPACT_ATOMS: atom_id res chain seq x y z
N MET A 1 19.81 5.98 -45.32
CA MET A 1 18.66 5.06 -45.27
C MET A 1 17.55 5.72 -44.46
N VAL A 2 16.38 6.00 -45.07
CA VAL A 2 15.28 6.72 -44.40
C VAL A 2 14.38 5.70 -43.70
N MET A 3 14.24 5.79 -42.37
CA MET A 3 13.33 4.92 -41.62
C MET A 3 11.87 5.14 -42.03
N THR A 4 11.14 4.06 -42.24
CA THR A 4 9.69 4.05 -42.45
C THR A 4 8.94 4.52 -41.19
N MET A 5 7.69 4.98 -41.35
CA MET A 5 6.87 5.43 -40.21
C MET A 5 6.65 4.31 -39.17
N LYS A 6 6.52 3.05 -39.62
CA LYS A 6 6.40 1.88 -38.76
C LYS A 6 7.64 1.65 -37.91
N GLU A 7 8.83 1.76 -38.51
CA GLU A 7 10.10 1.63 -37.77
C GLU A 7 10.29 2.75 -36.75
N LYS A 8 9.89 3.98 -37.10
CA LYS A 8 9.91 5.12 -36.17
C LYS A 8 8.97 4.86 -34.99
N TRP A 9 7.75 4.39 -35.23
CA TRP A 9 6.79 4.06 -34.17
C TRP A 9 7.31 2.96 -33.23
N GLU A 10 7.83 1.86 -33.78
CA GLU A 10 8.39 0.76 -32.96
C GLU A 10 9.60 1.22 -32.14
N CYS A 11 10.43 2.13 -32.67
CA CYS A 11 11.53 2.73 -31.93
C CYS A 11 11.03 3.56 -30.74
N VAL A 12 10.03 4.44 -30.94
CA VAL A 12 9.43 5.25 -29.87
C VAL A 12 8.78 4.36 -28.82
N LYS A 13 8.02 3.35 -29.25
CA LYS A 13 7.38 2.37 -28.36
C LYS A 13 8.40 1.67 -27.47
N LYS A 14 9.49 1.14 -28.04
CA LYS A 14 10.56 0.49 -27.26
C LYS A 14 11.23 1.44 -26.27
N LYS A 15 11.50 2.68 -26.66
CA LYS A 15 12.06 3.71 -25.76
C LYS A 15 11.12 4.02 -24.60
N MET A 16 9.82 4.15 -24.86
CA MET A 16 8.82 4.39 -23.80
C MET A 16 8.71 3.19 -22.86
N GLN A 17 8.65 1.97 -23.40
CA GLN A 17 8.64 0.73 -22.61
C GLN A 17 9.91 0.56 -21.77
N TYR A 18 11.05 1.06 -22.23
CA TYR A 18 12.28 1.08 -21.44
C TYR A 18 12.21 2.14 -20.34
N PHE A 19 11.79 3.38 -20.68
CA PHE A 19 11.67 4.49 -19.74
C PHE A 19 10.78 4.14 -18.55
N THR A 20 9.62 3.52 -18.79
CA THR A 20 8.68 3.12 -17.73
C THR A 20 9.25 2.07 -16.77
N LYS A 21 10.35 1.41 -17.13
CA LYS A 21 11.08 0.44 -16.30
C LYS A 21 12.28 1.04 -15.56
N THR A 22 12.53 2.35 -15.72
CA THR A 22 13.61 3.05 -15.02
C THR A 22 13.15 3.68 -13.71
N ILE A 23 14.11 3.98 -12.83
CA ILE A 23 13.86 4.74 -11.59
C ILE A 23 13.37 6.17 -11.88
N TYR A 24 13.76 6.75 -13.01
CA TYR A 24 13.35 8.10 -13.41
C TYR A 24 11.85 8.20 -13.63
N PHE A 25 11.19 7.13 -14.11
CA PHE A 25 9.75 7.11 -14.22
C PHE A 25 9.06 7.12 -12.85
N ILE A 26 9.59 6.40 -11.87
CA ILE A 26 9.10 6.45 -10.48
C ILE A 26 9.24 7.87 -9.92
N LEU A 27 10.42 8.49 -10.12
CA LEU A 27 10.69 9.86 -9.65
C LEU A 27 9.78 10.89 -10.33
N LEU A 28 9.52 10.74 -11.64
CA LEU A 28 8.59 11.60 -12.37
C LEU A 28 7.19 11.56 -11.76
N LEU A 29 6.63 10.36 -11.53
CA LEU A 29 5.29 10.22 -10.97
C LEU A 29 5.17 10.79 -9.56
N ASN A 30 6.15 10.51 -8.70
CA ASN A 30 6.19 11.07 -7.33
C ASN A 30 6.43 12.59 -7.35
N GLY A 31 7.25 13.09 -8.28
CA GLY A 31 7.49 14.52 -8.47
C GLY A 31 6.22 15.26 -8.92
N LEU A 32 5.47 14.71 -9.87
CA LEU A 32 4.15 15.23 -10.27
C LEU A 32 3.18 15.24 -9.09
N THR A 33 3.18 14.17 -8.29
CA THR A 33 2.33 14.06 -7.11
C THR A 33 2.64 15.17 -6.09
N ILE A 34 3.91 15.36 -5.74
CA ILE A 34 4.37 16.46 -4.86
C ILE A 34 4.06 17.83 -5.46
N LEU A 35 4.27 18.02 -6.76
CA LEU A 35 4.00 19.30 -7.41
C LEU A 35 2.50 19.64 -7.34
N SER A 36 1.64 18.67 -7.67
CA SER A 36 0.20 18.82 -7.53
C SER A 36 -0.22 19.12 -6.09
N TYR A 37 0.50 18.58 -5.09
CA TYR A 37 0.28 18.94 -3.69
C TYR A 37 0.49 20.44 -3.44
N PHE A 38 1.70 20.90 -3.73
CA PHE A 38 2.17 22.21 -3.29
C PHE A 38 1.48 23.33 -4.06
N LEU A 39 1.06 23.05 -5.30
CA LEU A 39 0.25 23.98 -6.08
C LEU A 39 -1.22 24.01 -5.65
N ASN A 40 -1.68 23.05 -4.85
CA ASN A 40 -3.10 22.89 -4.49
C ASN A 40 -4.01 22.81 -5.74
N MET A 41 -3.54 22.15 -6.80
CA MET A 41 -4.22 22.04 -8.08
C MET A 41 -4.55 20.57 -8.40
N SER A 42 -5.69 20.10 -7.89
CA SER A 42 -6.22 18.76 -8.14
C SER A 42 -6.30 18.41 -9.64
N ALA A 43 -6.61 19.40 -10.47
CA ALA A 43 -6.77 19.24 -11.89
C ALA A 43 -5.51 18.74 -12.60
N ILE A 44 -4.36 19.33 -12.27
CA ILE A 44 -3.06 18.96 -12.84
C ILE A 44 -2.78 17.50 -12.54
N GLY A 45 -3.09 17.08 -11.32
CA GLY A 45 -2.98 15.71 -10.87
C GLY A 45 -3.75 14.68 -11.68
N TYR A 46 -5.07 14.87 -11.75
CA TYR A 46 -5.97 13.98 -12.48
C TYR A 46 -5.63 13.93 -13.97
N LEU A 47 -5.37 15.09 -14.60
CA LEU A 47 -4.98 15.13 -16.00
C LEU A 47 -3.63 14.44 -16.22
N SER A 48 -2.64 14.66 -15.34
CA SER A 48 -1.34 13.99 -15.43
C SER A 48 -1.48 12.47 -15.30
N PHE A 49 -2.27 12.00 -14.34
CA PHE A 49 -2.58 10.58 -14.18
C PHE A 49 -3.25 10.01 -15.44
N SER A 50 -4.29 10.66 -15.96
CA SER A 50 -5.00 10.20 -17.16
C SER A 50 -4.10 10.14 -18.38
N ILE A 51 -3.24 11.15 -18.58
CA ILE A 51 -2.25 11.18 -19.66
C ILE A 51 -1.27 10.02 -19.50
N VAL A 52 -0.72 9.80 -18.30
CA VAL A 52 0.21 8.69 -18.06
C VAL A 52 -0.45 7.34 -18.32
N VAL A 53 -1.67 7.10 -17.81
CA VAL A 53 -2.43 5.86 -18.05
C VAL A 53 -2.65 5.64 -19.55
N LEU A 54 -3.07 6.69 -20.27
CA LEU A 54 -3.26 6.65 -21.71
C LEU A 54 -1.96 6.26 -22.43
N LEU A 55 -0.83 6.87 -22.08
CA LEU A 55 0.48 6.56 -22.65
C LEU A 55 0.91 5.13 -22.33
N LEU A 56 0.66 4.63 -21.11
CA LEU A 56 0.96 3.24 -20.74
C LEU A 56 0.19 2.25 -21.62
N PHE A 57 -1.09 2.52 -21.92
CA PHE A 57 -1.87 1.68 -22.83
C PHE A 57 -1.44 1.83 -24.29
N LEU A 58 -1.23 3.06 -24.76
CA LEU A 58 -0.83 3.37 -26.14
C LEU A 58 0.49 2.67 -26.52
N PHE A 59 1.46 2.64 -25.60
CA PHE A 59 2.78 2.03 -25.82
C PHE A 59 2.90 0.59 -25.30
N ASP A 60 1.80 -0.03 -24.86
CA ASP A 60 1.78 -1.41 -24.35
C ASP A 60 2.78 -1.62 -23.19
N CYS A 61 2.92 -0.63 -22.31
CA CYS A 61 3.76 -0.69 -21.12
C CYS A 61 3.12 -1.56 -20.04
N ASP A 62 3.92 -2.17 -19.17
CA ASP A 62 3.40 -2.91 -18.02
C ASP A 62 3.08 -1.97 -16.83
N PHE A 63 2.33 -2.46 -15.85
CA PHE A 63 1.88 -1.68 -14.70
C PHE A 63 2.77 -1.84 -13.45
N ARG A 64 4.08 -2.11 -13.62
CA ARG A 64 4.98 -2.25 -12.46
C ARG A 64 5.10 -0.98 -11.59
N ALA A 65 4.81 0.18 -12.17
CA ALA A 65 4.78 1.48 -11.49
C ALA A 65 3.37 1.83 -10.97
N PHE A 66 2.51 0.84 -10.73
CA PHE A 66 1.13 1.09 -10.28
C PHE A 66 1.06 1.89 -8.97
N ILE A 67 1.96 1.61 -8.01
CA ILE A 67 1.95 2.30 -6.71
C ILE A 67 2.14 3.82 -6.85
N PRO A 68 3.23 4.34 -7.44
CA PRO A 68 3.38 5.79 -7.61
C PRO A 68 2.28 6.39 -8.50
N LEU A 69 1.77 5.64 -9.48
CA LEU A 69 0.65 6.07 -10.32
C LEU A 69 -0.64 6.25 -9.52
N MET A 70 -0.94 5.33 -8.60
CA MET A 70 -2.08 5.40 -7.70
C MET A 70 -1.98 6.59 -6.75
N PHE A 71 -0.78 6.88 -6.21
CA PHE A 71 -0.58 8.07 -5.37
C PHE A 71 -0.66 9.38 -6.16
N LEU A 72 -0.30 9.38 -7.45
CA LEU A 72 -0.56 10.53 -8.33
C LEU A 72 -2.06 10.81 -8.46
N TRP A 73 -2.91 9.76 -8.48
CA TRP A 73 -4.36 9.95 -8.48
C TRP A 73 -4.87 10.49 -7.14
N PHE A 74 -4.53 9.83 -6.02
CA PHE A 74 -5.05 10.19 -4.70
C PHE A 74 -4.45 11.46 -4.08
N GLY A 75 -3.17 11.74 -4.32
CA GLY A 75 -2.50 12.95 -3.83
C GLY A 75 -3.15 14.24 -4.35
N CYS A 76 -3.99 14.13 -5.37
CA CYS A 76 -4.64 15.25 -6.00
C CYS A 76 -6.07 15.48 -5.47
N PHE A 77 -6.53 14.69 -4.51
CA PHE A 77 -7.89 14.78 -3.96
C PHE A 77 -8.11 15.96 -2.99
N GLN A 78 -7.12 16.85 -2.73
CA GLN A 78 -7.25 17.87 -1.68
C GLN A 78 -7.86 19.24 -2.06
N THR A 79 -8.72 19.68 -1.13
CA THR A 79 -9.09 21.05 -0.71
C THR A 79 -9.87 21.99 -1.62
N GLN A 80 -10.02 21.70 -2.91
CA GLN A 80 -11.11 22.30 -3.69
C GLN A 80 -11.75 21.20 -4.50
N SER A 81 -12.97 20.83 -4.12
CA SER A 81 -13.78 19.91 -4.92
C SER A 81 -13.85 20.49 -6.32
N TRP A 82 -13.22 19.79 -7.27
CA TRP A 82 -13.45 20.03 -8.68
C TRP A 82 -14.95 20.22 -8.88
N GLN A 83 -15.35 21.37 -9.43
CA GLN A 83 -16.75 21.57 -9.74
C GLN A 83 -17.10 20.56 -10.82
N VAL A 84 -17.92 19.57 -10.48
CA VAL A 84 -18.41 18.59 -11.45
C VAL A 84 -19.75 19.13 -11.97
N PRO A 85 -19.90 19.36 -13.29
CA PRO A 85 -18.91 19.16 -14.36
C PRO A 85 -17.99 20.38 -14.60
N SER A 86 -16.72 20.12 -14.97
CA SER A 86 -15.77 21.11 -15.50
C SER A 86 -15.15 20.64 -16.83
N ILE A 87 -14.48 21.54 -17.57
CA ILE A 87 -13.79 21.19 -18.82
C ILE A 87 -12.72 20.11 -18.57
N GLU A 88 -11.96 20.23 -17.48
CA GLU A 88 -10.93 19.28 -17.10
C GLU A 88 -11.51 17.90 -16.76
N PHE A 89 -12.68 17.88 -16.12
CA PHE A 89 -13.42 16.64 -15.85
C PHE A 89 -13.86 15.96 -17.16
N ILE A 90 -14.36 16.73 -18.15
CA ILE A 90 -14.72 16.19 -19.47
C ILE A 90 -13.49 15.61 -20.18
N ILE A 91 -12.35 16.33 -20.17
CA ILE A 91 -11.09 15.86 -20.75
C ILE A 91 -10.64 14.56 -20.08
N MET A 92 -10.73 14.47 -18.75
CA MET A 92 -10.41 13.26 -17.99
C MET A 92 -11.28 12.07 -18.43
N ILE A 93 -12.61 12.27 -18.57
CA ILE A 93 -13.53 11.23 -19.06
C ILE A 93 -13.15 10.77 -20.47
N ILE A 94 -12.82 11.70 -21.37
CA ILE A 94 -12.38 11.37 -22.73
C ILE A 94 -11.13 10.49 -22.67
N PHE A 95 -10.12 10.86 -21.88
CA PHE A 95 -8.89 10.07 -21.74
C PHE A 95 -9.14 8.69 -21.13
N TYR A 96 -10.00 8.57 -20.12
CA TYR A 96 -10.38 7.28 -19.56
C TYR A 96 -11.15 6.42 -20.56
N SER A 97 -12.01 7.01 -21.37
CA SER A 97 -12.75 6.29 -22.42
C SER A 97 -11.80 5.72 -23.48
N ILE A 98 -10.83 6.52 -23.93
CA ILE A 98 -9.79 6.07 -24.87
C ILE A 98 -8.91 4.98 -24.21
N ALA A 99 -8.48 5.20 -22.96
CA ALA A 99 -7.69 4.23 -22.21
C ALA A 99 -8.43 2.88 -22.05
N LEU A 100 -9.74 2.90 -21.81
CA LEU A 100 -10.58 1.71 -21.73
C LEU A 100 -10.65 0.97 -23.07
N ILE A 101 -10.84 1.69 -24.18
CA ILE A 101 -10.84 1.08 -25.53
C ILE A 101 -9.48 0.43 -25.82
N LEU A 102 -8.37 1.14 -25.53
CA LEU A 102 -7.03 0.60 -25.70
C LEU A 102 -6.76 -0.59 -24.79
N PHE A 103 -7.28 -0.58 -23.56
CA PHE A 103 -7.20 -1.70 -22.63
C PHE A 103 -7.94 -2.93 -23.19
N ILE A 104 -9.17 -2.77 -23.65
CA ILE A 104 -9.97 -3.86 -24.27
C ILE A 104 -9.23 -4.42 -25.48
N TYR A 105 -8.76 -3.55 -26.38
CA TYR A 105 -7.96 -3.97 -27.54
C TYR A 105 -6.71 -4.76 -27.14
N ARG A 106 -5.95 -4.25 -26.15
CA ARG A 106 -4.76 -4.91 -25.60
C ARG A 106 -5.10 -6.26 -24.97
N PHE A 107 -6.22 -6.36 -24.26
CA PHE A 107 -6.69 -7.58 -23.63
C PHE A 107 -7.04 -8.63 -24.68
N ILE A 108 -7.81 -8.27 -25.71
CA ILE A 108 -8.17 -9.17 -26.82
C ILE A 108 -6.91 -9.68 -27.54
N ARG A 109 -5.98 -8.77 -27.87
CA ARG A 109 -4.72 -9.13 -28.54
C ARG A 109 -3.88 -10.11 -27.74
N ASN A 110 -3.82 -9.95 -26.42
CA ASN A 110 -2.97 -10.74 -25.53
C ASN A 110 -3.75 -11.76 -24.68
N HIS A 111 -4.99 -12.10 -25.06
CA HIS A 111 -5.91 -12.86 -24.20
C HIS A 111 -5.32 -14.19 -23.73
N LYS A 112 -4.61 -14.93 -24.59
CA LYS A 112 -4.00 -16.22 -24.21
C LYS A 112 -3.01 -16.07 -23.06
N LEU A 113 -2.17 -15.03 -23.10
CA LEU A 113 -1.19 -14.73 -22.05
C LEU A 113 -1.87 -14.23 -20.78
N TYR A 114 -2.87 -13.37 -20.91
CA TYR A 114 -3.55 -12.81 -19.73
C TYR A 114 -4.41 -13.85 -19.02
N ILE A 115 -5.16 -14.67 -19.77
CA ILE A 115 -5.93 -15.79 -19.23
C ILE A 115 -5.01 -16.82 -18.56
N SER A 116 -3.83 -17.12 -19.12
CA SER A 116 -2.91 -18.05 -18.48
C SER A 116 -2.36 -17.54 -17.14
N ARG A 117 -2.17 -16.22 -16.99
CA ARG A 117 -1.70 -15.59 -15.74
C ARG A 117 -2.74 -15.49 -14.62
N ILE A 118 -4.03 -15.55 -14.96
CA ILE A 118 -5.13 -15.48 -13.98
C ILE A 118 -5.77 -16.85 -13.73
N LYS A 119 -5.43 -17.85 -14.55
CA LYS A 119 -5.96 -19.20 -14.42
C LYS A 119 -5.52 -19.78 -13.07
N LYS A 120 -6.49 -20.14 -12.23
CA LYS A 120 -6.28 -20.64 -10.85
C LYS A 120 -5.66 -19.59 -9.90
N ASP A 121 -5.83 -18.30 -10.17
CA ASP A 121 -5.45 -17.25 -9.23
C ASP A 121 -6.51 -17.08 -8.13
N TYR A 122 -6.31 -17.80 -7.02
CA TYR A 122 -7.25 -17.76 -5.88
C TYR A 122 -7.29 -16.41 -5.14
N ILE A 123 -6.24 -15.59 -5.24
CA ILE A 123 -6.27 -14.22 -4.68
C ILE A 123 -7.22 -13.38 -5.53
N LEU A 124 -7.09 -13.42 -6.87
CA LEU A 124 -8.03 -12.74 -7.76
C LEU A 124 -9.48 -13.17 -7.50
N LEU A 125 -9.71 -14.49 -7.39
CA LEU A 125 -11.03 -15.04 -7.10
C LEU A 125 -11.58 -14.50 -5.77
N SER A 126 -10.78 -14.49 -4.71
CA SER A 126 -11.22 -13.97 -3.41
C SER A 126 -11.56 -12.47 -3.45
N ILE A 127 -10.80 -11.66 -4.20
CA ILE A 127 -11.10 -10.23 -4.37
C ILE A 127 -12.43 -10.04 -5.10
N ILE A 128 -12.69 -10.83 -6.16
CA ILE A 128 -13.97 -10.81 -6.89
C ILE A 128 -15.12 -11.21 -5.98
N LEU A 129 -14.97 -12.26 -5.18
CA LEU A 129 -16.00 -12.72 -4.25
C LEU A 129 -16.33 -11.65 -3.19
N ILE A 130 -15.32 -10.98 -2.63
CA ILE A 130 -15.54 -9.84 -1.73
C ILE A 130 -16.29 -8.71 -2.45
N PHE A 131 -15.90 -8.37 -3.69
CA PHE A 131 -16.58 -7.33 -4.45
C PHE A 131 -18.04 -7.67 -4.73
N ILE A 132 -18.34 -8.93 -5.07
CA ILE A 132 -19.71 -9.42 -5.22
C ILE A 132 -20.48 -9.29 -3.90
N SER A 133 -19.87 -9.66 -2.77
CA SER A 133 -20.53 -9.48 -1.46
C SER A 133 -20.84 -8.01 -1.16
N MET A 134 -19.94 -7.08 -1.52
CA MET A 134 -20.19 -5.65 -1.40
C MET A 134 -21.34 -5.19 -2.30
N LEU A 135 -21.43 -5.70 -3.54
CA LEU A 135 -22.56 -5.40 -4.43
C LEU A 135 -23.88 -5.92 -3.87
N LEU A 136 -23.90 -7.13 -3.32
CA LEU A 136 -25.11 -7.73 -2.71
C LEU A 136 -25.53 -6.98 -1.45
N SER A 137 -24.59 -6.41 -0.69
CA SER A 137 -24.87 -5.61 0.50
C SER A 137 -25.66 -4.32 0.21
N LEU A 138 -25.66 -3.85 -1.05
CA LEU A 138 -26.40 -2.65 -1.47
C LEU A 138 -27.91 -2.75 -1.20
N ILE A 139 -28.47 -3.96 -1.22
CA ILE A 139 -29.90 -4.21 -0.99
C ILE A 139 -30.35 -3.70 0.39
N ASN A 140 -29.45 -3.76 1.38
CA ASN A 140 -29.73 -3.33 2.75
C ASN A 140 -29.12 -1.96 3.08
N SER A 141 -28.45 -1.31 2.14
CA SER A 141 -27.67 -0.10 2.42
C SER A 141 -28.60 1.08 2.72
N PRO A 142 -28.48 1.75 3.89
CA PRO A 142 -29.26 2.94 4.21
C PRO A 142 -28.90 4.15 3.33
N ASP A 143 -27.69 4.16 2.75
CA ASP A 143 -27.22 5.22 1.85
C ASP A 143 -26.47 4.60 0.66
N LEU A 144 -27.14 4.57 -0.50
CA LEU A 144 -26.57 4.02 -1.74
C LEU A 144 -25.41 4.86 -2.28
N GLY A 145 -25.36 6.16 -1.98
CA GLY A 145 -24.28 7.04 -2.42
C GLY A 145 -22.97 6.72 -1.70
N LEU A 146 -23.03 6.57 -0.37
CA LEU A 146 -21.88 6.14 0.45
C LEU A 146 -21.40 4.74 0.06
N SER A 147 -22.32 3.78 -0.10
CA SER A 147 -21.95 2.44 -0.54
C SER A 147 -21.39 2.40 -1.96
N GLY A 148 -21.92 3.23 -2.87
CA GLY A 148 -21.39 3.40 -4.22
C GLY A 148 -19.94 3.94 -4.21
N LEU A 149 -19.64 4.88 -3.32
CA LEU A 149 -18.27 5.35 -3.09
C LEU A 149 -17.36 4.24 -2.55
N GLY A 150 -17.82 3.45 -1.58
CA GLY A 150 -17.09 2.29 -1.07
C GLY A 150 -16.77 1.26 -2.15
N LEU A 151 -17.74 0.97 -3.02
CA LEU A 151 -17.57 0.09 -4.18
C LEU A 151 -16.57 0.65 -5.19
N SER A 152 -16.59 1.95 -5.49
CA SER A 152 -15.63 2.55 -6.42
C SER A 152 -14.20 2.47 -5.90
N HIS A 153 -14.00 2.68 -4.59
CA HIS A 153 -12.71 2.47 -3.92
C HIS A 153 -12.26 1.00 -4.00
N TYR A 154 -13.16 0.04 -3.77
CA TYR A 154 -12.81 -1.37 -3.88
C TYR A 154 -12.54 -1.80 -5.34
N PHE A 155 -13.24 -1.21 -6.30
CA PHE A 155 -12.96 -1.43 -7.72
C PHE A 155 -11.53 -0.98 -8.09
N MET A 156 -11.04 0.11 -7.52
CA MET A 156 -9.64 0.52 -7.67
C MET A 156 -8.66 -0.51 -7.06
N ILE A 157 -8.99 -1.08 -5.92
CA ILE A 157 -8.23 -2.19 -5.30
C ILE A 157 -8.18 -3.39 -6.25
N PHE A 158 -9.32 -3.79 -6.82
CA PHE A 158 -9.39 -4.86 -7.81
C PHE A 158 -8.53 -4.56 -9.05
N CYS A 159 -8.66 -3.37 -9.64
CA CYS A 159 -7.88 -2.94 -10.80
C CYS A 159 -6.37 -2.96 -10.52
N SER A 160 -5.95 -2.57 -9.32
CA SER A 160 -4.53 -2.59 -8.93
C SER A 160 -3.91 -3.99 -9.02
N TYR A 161 -4.62 -4.98 -8.47
CA TYR A 161 -4.18 -6.35 -8.51
C TYR A 161 -4.24 -6.90 -9.93
N PHE A 162 -5.39 -6.73 -10.60
CA PHE A 162 -5.64 -7.30 -11.91
C PHE A 162 -4.67 -6.78 -12.98
N LEU A 163 -4.47 -5.46 -13.07
CA LEU A 163 -3.58 -4.86 -14.08
C LEU A 163 -2.12 -5.28 -13.87
N VAL A 164 -1.64 -5.29 -12.62
CA VAL A 164 -0.28 -5.77 -12.33
C VAL A 164 -0.16 -7.25 -12.66
N ARG A 165 -1.11 -8.08 -12.21
CA ARG A 165 -1.09 -9.52 -12.40
C ARG A 165 -1.03 -9.92 -13.88
N ILE A 166 -1.83 -9.29 -14.74
CA ILE A 166 -1.87 -9.64 -16.16
C ILE A 166 -0.70 -9.05 -16.95
N THR A 167 -0.18 -7.89 -16.59
CA THR A 167 0.82 -7.18 -17.40
C THR A 167 2.26 -7.38 -16.95
N VAL A 168 2.52 -7.62 -15.66
CA VAL A 168 3.87 -7.69 -15.10
C VAL A 168 4.34 -9.14 -15.00
N ASP A 169 5.58 -9.40 -15.45
CA ASP A 169 6.21 -10.72 -15.34
C ASP A 169 6.59 -11.03 -13.89
N ASN A 170 6.48 -12.29 -13.47
CA ASN A 170 6.88 -12.78 -12.14
C ASN A 170 8.41 -12.96 -11.99
N LYS A 171 9.19 -11.99 -12.48
CA LYS A 171 10.66 -11.98 -12.46
C LYS A 171 11.21 -11.16 -11.30
N GLU A 172 12.45 -11.45 -10.89
CA GLU A 172 13.13 -10.74 -9.81
C GLU A 172 13.27 -9.24 -10.10
N GLU A 173 13.58 -8.85 -11.34
CA GLU A 173 13.65 -7.45 -11.75
C GLU A 173 12.33 -6.69 -11.53
N ALA A 174 11.18 -7.34 -11.77
CA ALA A 174 9.88 -6.72 -11.57
C ALA A 174 9.57 -6.55 -10.07
N ARG A 175 9.91 -7.56 -9.25
CA ARG A 175 9.80 -7.48 -7.79
C ARG A 175 10.66 -6.37 -7.21
N ASP A 176 11.93 -6.30 -7.66
CA ASP A 176 12.87 -5.27 -7.24
C ASP A 176 12.38 -3.86 -7.64
N TYR A 177 11.83 -3.71 -8.86
CA TYR A 177 11.23 -2.44 -9.30
C TYR A 177 10.03 -2.03 -8.43
N ILE A 178 9.12 -2.96 -8.12
CA ILE A 178 7.95 -2.70 -7.28
C ILE A 178 8.38 -2.30 -5.85
N VAL A 179 9.35 -3.01 -5.29
CA VAL A 179 9.94 -2.68 -3.98
C VAL A 179 10.50 -1.27 -3.97
N LYS A 180 11.33 -0.92 -4.96
CA LYS A 180 11.85 0.46 -5.10
C LYS A 180 10.72 1.48 -5.25
N SER A 181 9.69 1.15 -6.03
CA SER A 181 8.54 2.03 -6.23
C SER A 181 7.84 2.35 -4.91
N ILE A 182 7.62 1.34 -4.06
CA ILE A 182 7.01 1.53 -2.74
C ILE A 182 7.92 2.36 -1.81
N ILE A 183 9.23 2.07 -1.77
CA ILE A 183 10.17 2.82 -0.92
C ILE A 183 10.27 4.29 -1.36
N ILE A 184 10.40 4.55 -2.65
CA ILE A 184 10.48 5.92 -3.19
C ILE A 184 9.17 6.68 -2.95
N THR A 185 8.02 6.03 -3.12
CA THR A 185 6.72 6.65 -2.80
C THR A 185 6.57 6.91 -1.30
N ALA A 186 7.05 6.04 -0.43
CA ALA A 186 7.09 6.31 1.01
C ALA A 186 8.03 7.47 1.38
N LEU A 187 9.16 7.64 0.68
CA LEU A 187 10.02 8.81 0.83
C LEU A 187 9.33 10.09 0.38
N MET A 188 8.62 10.07 -0.76
CA MET A 188 7.79 11.19 -1.23
C MET A 188 6.77 11.61 -0.16
N ILE A 189 6.05 10.64 0.40
CA ILE A 189 5.10 10.83 1.51
C ILE A 189 5.80 11.41 2.74
N SER A 190 7.02 10.96 3.05
CA SER A 190 7.81 11.47 4.19
C SER A 190 8.28 12.91 3.99
N ILE A 191 8.61 13.32 2.76
CA ILE A 191 8.96 14.71 2.42
C ILE A 191 7.77 15.62 2.69
N GLN A 192 6.57 15.22 2.26
CA GLN A 192 5.33 15.96 2.54
C GLN A 192 5.08 16.06 4.05
N ALA A 193 5.15 14.94 4.76
CA ALA A 193 4.94 14.90 6.21
C ALA A 193 5.96 15.79 6.95
N GLY A 194 7.24 15.74 6.54
CA GLY A 194 8.30 16.59 7.08
C GLY A 194 8.05 18.07 6.85
N TYR A 195 7.60 18.46 5.65
CA TYR A 195 7.18 19.83 5.37
C TYR A 195 6.04 20.27 6.30
N MET A 196 5.02 19.44 6.48
CA MET A 196 3.87 19.76 7.35
C MET A 196 4.26 19.89 8.81
N ILE A 197 5.17 19.02 9.30
CA ILE A 197 5.72 19.11 10.65
C ILE A 197 6.52 20.40 10.81
N LEU A 198 7.41 20.72 9.86
CA LEU A 198 8.23 21.93 9.90
C LEU A 198 7.35 23.20 9.88
N LYS A 199 6.36 23.25 8.99
CA LYS A 199 5.42 24.36 8.89
C LYS A 199 4.72 24.61 10.23
N ARG A 200 4.19 23.54 10.85
CA ARG A 200 3.53 23.65 12.17
C ARG A 200 4.49 24.01 13.28
N PHE A 201 5.73 23.53 13.23
CA PHE A 201 6.75 23.88 14.21
C PHE A 201 7.03 25.38 14.18
N ILE A 202 7.20 25.96 12.99
CA ILE A 202 7.37 27.41 12.80
C ILE A 202 6.14 28.16 13.33
N GLU A 203 4.93 27.76 12.93
CA GLU A 203 3.69 28.38 13.42
C GLU A 203 3.57 28.29 14.95
N SER A 204 3.92 27.16 15.57
CA SER A 204 3.83 26.99 17.02
C SER A 204 4.80 27.89 17.80
N ILE A 205 5.99 28.12 17.27
CA ILE A 205 6.97 29.07 17.84
C ILE A 205 6.42 30.50 17.76
N GLU A 206 5.81 30.87 16.62
CA GLU A 206 5.26 32.21 16.41
C GLU A 206 4.05 32.52 17.32
N TYR A 207 3.24 31.52 17.65
CA TYR A 207 2.01 31.70 18.45
C TYR A 207 2.13 31.31 19.93
N GLY A 208 3.32 30.95 20.42
CA GLY A 208 3.55 30.60 21.83
C GLY A 208 2.73 29.41 22.34
N ASN A 209 2.16 28.61 21.44
CA ASN A 209 1.32 27.46 21.78
C ASN A 209 2.18 26.21 21.89
N GLU A 210 2.03 25.48 23.01
CA GLU A 210 2.62 24.14 23.13
C GLU A 210 2.19 23.26 21.94
N PHE A 211 3.12 22.46 21.43
CA PHE A 211 2.95 21.55 20.29
C PHE A 211 1.95 20.42 20.62
N ARG A 212 0.67 20.77 20.82
CA ARG A 212 -0.41 19.91 21.36
C ARG A 212 -1.46 19.51 20.34
N VAL A 213 -1.36 19.96 19.09
CA VAL A 213 -2.41 19.73 18.09
C VAL A 213 -2.13 18.49 17.26
N ALA A 214 -3.14 17.62 17.10
CA ALA A 214 -3.14 16.50 16.16
C ALA A 214 -2.60 16.96 14.79
N ILE A 215 -1.48 16.37 14.37
CA ILE A 215 -0.82 16.77 13.12
C ILE A 215 -1.61 16.20 11.96
N SER A 216 -2.38 17.06 11.30
CA SER A 216 -2.89 16.77 9.97
C SER A 216 -1.71 16.83 9.01
N LEU A 217 -1.29 15.66 8.53
CA LEU A 217 -0.13 15.50 7.66
C LEU A 217 -0.44 15.71 6.17
N GLY A 218 -1.59 16.30 5.83
CA GLY A 218 -2.02 16.48 4.45
C GLY A 218 -3.02 15.40 4.02
N TRP A 219 -2.70 14.66 2.97
CA TRP A 219 -3.64 13.87 2.14
C TRP A 219 -4.33 12.69 2.81
N ILE A 220 -3.67 12.13 3.79
CA ILE A 220 -3.93 10.79 4.27
C ILE A 220 -4.07 10.85 5.80
N ASN A 221 -4.89 10.00 6.40
CA ASN A 221 -4.97 9.99 7.85
C ASN A 221 -3.64 9.48 8.44
N SER A 222 -3.22 10.00 9.60
CA SER A 222 -2.10 9.53 10.42
C SER A 222 -1.88 8.00 10.39
N ASN A 223 -2.93 7.20 10.60
CA ASN A 223 -2.85 5.73 10.57
C ASN A 223 -2.44 5.16 9.21
N GLN A 224 -2.91 5.78 8.14
CA GLN A 224 -2.65 5.36 6.78
C GLN A 224 -1.22 5.73 6.36
N TYR A 225 -0.75 6.92 6.77
CA TYR A 225 0.66 7.32 6.67
C TYR A 225 1.54 6.27 7.34
N ALA A 226 1.26 5.97 8.60
CA ALA A 226 2.01 4.98 9.36
C ALA A 226 2.07 3.63 8.64
N ALA A 227 0.93 3.14 8.14
CA ALA A 227 0.89 1.87 7.42
C ALA A 227 1.81 1.81 6.20
N ILE A 228 1.80 2.84 5.36
CA ILE A 228 2.64 2.87 4.16
C ILE A 228 4.12 2.92 4.53
N LEU A 229 4.50 3.77 5.49
CA LEU A 229 5.88 3.89 5.96
C LEU A 229 6.40 2.61 6.63
N ASN A 230 5.53 1.90 7.34
CA ASN A 230 5.85 0.64 7.99
C ASN A 230 6.11 -0.47 6.97
N ILE A 231 5.25 -0.60 5.95
CA ILE A 231 5.46 -1.53 4.84
C ILE A 231 6.77 -1.20 4.11
N ALA A 232 7.01 0.08 3.82
CA ALA A 232 8.23 0.51 3.16
C ALA A 232 9.48 0.27 4.00
N SER A 233 9.40 0.34 5.33
CA SER A 233 10.51 -0.02 6.23
C SER A 233 10.85 -1.51 6.15
N ILE A 234 9.85 -2.38 6.19
CA ILE A 234 10.02 -3.84 6.01
C ILE A 234 10.68 -4.13 4.65
N LEU A 235 10.21 -3.48 3.59
CA LEU A 235 10.77 -3.61 2.25
C LEU A 235 12.18 -3.02 2.12
N SER A 236 12.52 -2.00 2.91
CA SER A 236 13.86 -1.41 2.94
C SER A 236 14.88 -2.37 3.55
N ILE A 237 14.49 -3.19 4.55
CA ILE A 237 15.31 -4.30 5.07
C ILE A 237 15.54 -5.33 3.97
N TYR A 238 14.48 -5.74 3.25
CA TYR A 238 14.60 -6.65 2.11
C TYR A 238 15.56 -6.09 1.04
N TYR A 239 15.41 -4.81 0.69
CA TYR A 239 16.23 -4.14 -0.32
C TYR A 239 17.69 -4.03 0.13
N PHE A 240 17.94 -3.74 1.40
CA PHE A 240 19.28 -3.71 2.01
C PHE A 240 19.98 -5.06 1.91
N SER A 241 19.24 -6.13 2.18
CA SER A 241 19.79 -7.50 2.17
C SER A 241 20.08 -8.01 0.77
N THR A 242 19.24 -7.68 -0.22
CA THR A 242 19.39 -8.15 -1.60
C THR A 242 20.44 -7.38 -2.38
N HIS A 243 20.76 -6.15 -1.98
CA HIS A 243 21.69 -5.26 -2.69
C HIS A 243 23.02 -5.03 -1.94
N ARG A 244 23.53 -6.06 -1.28
CA ARG A 244 24.76 -5.99 -0.46
C ARG A 244 25.99 -5.47 -1.21
N GLU A 245 26.09 -5.73 -2.52
CA GLU A 245 27.22 -5.31 -3.37
C GLU A 245 27.27 -3.79 -3.62
N SER A 246 26.16 -3.08 -3.47
CA SER A 246 26.08 -1.65 -3.78
C SER A 246 25.96 -0.81 -2.52
N ILE A 247 27.06 -0.17 -2.12
CA ILE A 247 27.13 0.72 -0.96
C ILE A 247 26.01 1.78 -1.00
N LEU A 248 25.81 2.43 -2.15
CA LEU A 248 24.78 3.46 -2.30
C LEU A 248 23.36 2.94 -2.06
N LYS A 249 23.04 1.73 -2.56
CA LYS A 249 21.72 1.12 -2.34
C LYS A 249 21.49 0.76 -0.87
N ARG A 250 22.55 0.34 -0.17
CA ARG A 250 22.49 0.05 1.27
C ARG A 250 22.28 1.30 2.11
N ILE A 251 23.02 2.37 1.82
CA ILE A 251 22.85 3.67 2.46
C ILE A 251 21.43 4.15 2.21
N PHE A 252 20.94 4.07 0.97
CA PHE A 252 19.57 4.43 0.63
C PHE A 252 18.54 3.68 1.48
N SER A 253 18.58 2.34 1.55
CA SER A 253 17.67 1.55 2.41
C SER A 253 17.66 2.03 3.86
N MET A 254 18.86 2.25 4.39
CA MET A 254 19.04 2.52 5.80
C MET A 254 18.59 3.93 6.17
N VAL A 255 18.87 4.92 5.31
CA VAL A 255 18.32 6.27 5.42
C VAL A 255 16.79 6.23 5.31
N SER A 256 16.23 5.43 4.39
CA SER A 256 14.77 5.25 4.29
C SER A 256 14.16 4.73 5.60
N ILE A 257 14.72 3.67 6.19
CA ILE A 257 14.25 3.14 7.48
C ILE A 257 14.26 4.23 8.56
N LEU A 258 15.35 4.99 8.67
CA LEU A 258 15.47 6.05 9.67
C LEU A 258 14.43 7.16 9.46
N VAL A 259 14.23 7.62 8.22
CA VAL A 259 13.22 8.63 7.89
C VAL A 259 11.82 8.12 8.25
N PHE A 260 11.48 6.89 7.84
CA PHE A 260 10.17 6.29 8.11
C PHE A 260 9.93 6.11 9.61
N PHE A 261 10.95 5.68 10.35
CA PHE A 261 10.90 5.57 11.81
C PHE A 261 10.65 6.93 12.47
N SER A 262 11.39 7.96 12.04
CA SER A 262 11.30 9.31 12.60
C SER A 262 9.92 9.93 12.38
N ILE A 263 9.34 9.79 11.18
CA ILE A 263 7.98 10.27 10.90
C ILE A 263 6.95 9.48 11.71
N ASN A 264 7.08 8.15 11.82
CA ASN A 264 6.18 7.34 12.63
C ASN A 264 6.18 7.74 14.12
N LEU A 265 7.33 8.17 14.66
CA LEU A 265 7.43 8.64 16.06
C LEU A 265 6.54 9.86 16.29
N VAL A 266 6.54 10.77 15.32
CA VAL A 266 5.73 11.98 15.39
C VAL A 266 4.24 11.69 15.16
N VAL A 267 3.92 10.73 14.29
CA VAL A 267 2.53 10.34 13.96
C VAL A 267 1.81 9.69 15.15
N ALA A 268 2.53 8.98 16.00
CA ALA A 268 2.01 8.34 17.22
C ALA A 268 0.74 7.48 17.03
N SER A 269 0.60 6.79 15.89
CA SER A 269 -0.52 5.85 15.66
C SER A 269 -0.33 4.56 16.46
N ARG A 270 -1.27 4.25 17.37
CA ARG A 270 -1.20 3.05 18.24
C ARG A 270 -1.06 1.75 17.44
N GLY A 271 -2.04 1.49 16.56
CA GLY A 271 -2.05 0.30 15.72
C GLY A 271 -0.76 0.23 14.91
N GLY A 272 -0.36 1.38 14.33
CA GLY A 272 0.87 1.56 13.56
C GLY A 272 2.11 1.13 14.34
N TRP A 273 2.28 1.63 15.57
CA TRP A 273 3.44 1.33 16.42
C TRP A 273 3.50 -0.12 16.86
N THR A 274 2.40 -0.69 17.34
CA THR A 274 2.37 -2.08 17.82
C THR A 274 2.69 -3.07 16.71
N SER A 275 2.12 -2.87 15.52
CA SER A 275 2.41 -3.73 14.38
C SER A 275 3.81 -3.46 13.83
N TYR A 276 4.25 -2.21 13.77
CA TYR A 276 5.59 -1.84 13.29
C TYR A 276 6.71 -2.45 14.11
N VAL A 277 6.71 -2.27 15.44
CA VAL A 277 7.77 -2.81 16.30
C VAL A 277 7.82 -4.33 16.16
N THR A 278 6.65 -4.97 16.22
CA THR A 278 6.55 -6.44 16.08
C THR A 278 7.11 -6.91 14.75
N THR A 279 6.69 -6.34 13.62
CA THR A 279 7.12 -6.80 12.30
C THR A 279 8.53 -6.38 11.92
N MET A 280 9.05 -5.26 12.45
CA MET A 280 10.45 -4.86 12.29
C MET A 280 11.38 -5.81 13.03
N VAL A 281 11.05 -6.20 14.27
CA VAL A 281 11.82 -7.21 15.03
C VAL A 281 11.85 -8.53 14.25
N ILE A 282 10.69 -8.99 13.76
CA ILE A 282 10.63 -10.21 12.94
C ILE A 282 11.45 -10.05 11.65
N GLY A 283 11.36 -8.92 10.96
CA GLY A 283 12.12 -8.63 9.75
C GLY A 283 13.64 -8.64 9.98
N ILE A 284 14.10 -8.09 11.10
CA ILE A 284 15.50 -8.12 11.53
C ILE A 284 15.95 -9.55 11.86
N ILE A 285 15.13 -10.33 12.56
CA ILE A 285 15.42 -11.75 12.85
C ILE A 285 15.54 -12.54 11.54
N VAL A 286 14.58 -12.38 10.62
CA VAL A 286 14.60 -13.03 9.30
C VAL A 286 15.85 -12.64 8.53
N TYR A 287 16.21 -11.36 8.53
CA TYR A 287 17.43 -10.86 7.92
C TYR A 287 18.69 -11.56 8.47
N PHE A 288 18.84 -11.63 9.79
CA PHE A 288 20.00 -12.28 10.41
C PHE A 288 20.01 -13.79 10.12
N VAL A 289 18.88 -14.48 10.30
CA VAL A 289 18.76 -15.92 10.04
C VAL A 289 19.09 -16.23 8.57
N TYR A 290 18.55 -15.46 7.63
CA TYR A 290 18.81 -15.66 6.21
C TYR A 290 20.28 -15.45 5.86
N ASN A 291 20.88 -14.34 6.29
CA ASN A 291 22.26 -14.04 5.91
C ASN A 291 23.28 -14.93 6.62
N LEU A 292 23.08 -15.24 7.90
CA LEU A 292 23.99 -16.12 8.66
C LEU A 292 23.85 -17.60 8.29
N LYS A 293 22.61 -18.13 8.23
CA LYS A 293 22.40 -19.57 8.05
C LYS A 293 22.25 -19.98 6.59
N VAL A 294 21.55 -19.19 5.77
CA VAL A 294 21.26 -19.55 4.37
C VAL A 294 22.37 -19.09 3.44
N LYS A 295 22.76 -17.81 3.51
CA LYS A 295 23.83 -17.26 2.66
C LYS A 295 25.23 -17.43 3.23
N LYS A 296 25.38 -17.81 4.52
CA LYS A 296 26.66 -17.95 5.24
C LYS A 296 27.56 -16.72 5.11
N GLN A 297 26.95 -15.55 5.13
CA GLN A 297 27.62 -14.28 4.91
C GLN A 297 28.16 -13.69 6.21
N ASN A 298 29.29 -13.00 6.11
CA ASN A 298 29.79 -12.18 7.21
C ASN A 298 28.90 -10.94 7.39
N ILE A 299 28.15 -10.88 8.50
CA ILE A 299 27.27 -9.77 8.86
C ILE A 299 28.01 -8.63 9.58
N LEU A 300 29.27 -8.82 9.97
CA LEU A 300 30.03 -7.81 10.71
C LEU A 300 30.17 -6.51 9.90
N LYS A 301 30.33 -6.63 8.57
CA LYS A 301 30.33 -5.49 7.65
C LYS A 301 29.01 -4.72 7.65
N ASP A 302 27.90 -5.37 7.99
CA ASP A 302 26.59 -4.72 8.01
C ASP A 302 26.42 -3.82 9.22
N PHE A 303 27.07 -4.16 10.34
CA PHE A 303 27.10 -3.29 11.53
C PHE A 303 27.73 -1.93 11.23
N LEU A 304 28.66 -1.81 10.27
CA LEU A 304 29.21 -0.51 9.87
C LEU A 304 28.15 0.44 9.28
N TYR A 305 27.12 -0.11 8.63
CA TYR A 305 26.02 0.69 8.07
C TYR A 305 24.91 0.92 9.09
N ILE A 306 24.70 -0.03 10.00
CA ILE A 306 23.63 0.01 11.00
C ILE A 306 24.03 0.87 12.20
N ALA A 307 25.28 0.81 12.66
CA ALA A 307 25.73 1.46 13.88
C ALA A 307 25.58 2.99 13.87
N PRO A 308 25.98 3.74 12.81
CA PRO A 308 25.78 5.18 12.77
C PRO A 308 24.30 5.58 12.92
N LEU A 309 23.40 4.76 12.40
CA LEU A 309 21.96 5.04 12.44
C LEU A 309 21.32 4.67 13.77
N ILE A 310 21.78 3.58 14.40
CA ILE A 310 21.41 3.28 15.78
C ILE A 310 21.86 4.41 16.69
N LEU A 311 23.10 4.89 16.54
CA LEU A 311 23.64 6.00 17.33
C LEU A 311 22.85 7.29 17.07
N PHE A 312 22.52 7.59 15.82
CA PHE A 312 21.71 8.75 15.48
C PHE A 312 20.29 8.66 16.05
N GLY A 313 19.61 7.51 15.90
CA GLY A 313 18.29 7.27 16.47
C GLY A 313 18.30 7.33 18.00
N ALA A 314 19.31 6.76 18.65
CA ALA A 314 19.50 6.88 20.11
C ALA A 314 19.73 8.34 20.52
N GLY A 315 20.51 9.10 19.77
CA GLY A 315 20.72 10.53 19.97
C GLY A 315 19.41 11.33 19.90
N ILE A 316 18.55 11.05 18.92
CA ILE A 316 17.19 11.64 18.83
C ILE A 316 16.38 11.28 20.07
N MET A 317 16.34 10.01 20.47
CA MET A 317 15.56 9.57 21.63
C MET A 317 16.04 10.20 22.94
N ILE A 318 17.36 10.32 23.14
CA ILE A 318 17.96 11.00 24.28
C ILE A 318 17.58 12.48 24.27
N TYR A 319 17.70 13.16 23.12
CA TYR A 319 17.31 14.55 22.96
C TYR A 319 15.82 14.78 23.30
N LEU A 320 14.94 13.94 22.77
CA LEU A 320 13.50 13.99 23.08
C LEU A 320 13.22 13.71 24.57
N GLY A 321 14.00 12.81 25.18
CA GLY A 321 13.91 12.50 26.61
C GLY A 321 14.30 13.66 27.51
N ILE A 322 15.46 14.28 27.27
CA ILE A 322 15.97 15.40 28.07
C ILE A 322 15.02 16.60 28.02
N ASN A 323 14.36 16.84 26.88
CA ASN A 323 13.43 17.94 26.69
C ASN A 323 11.98 17.62 27.09
N GLY A 324 11.68 16.47 27.68
CA GLY A 324 10.33 16.08 28.10
C GLY A 324 9.35 15.71 26.96
N TYR A 325 9.73 15.89 25.69
CA TYR A 325 8.89 15.51 24.55
C TYR A 325 8.63 14.00 24.49
N LEU A 326 9.59 13.18 24.92
CA LEU A 326 9.40 11.73 24.94
C LEU A 326 8.31 11.33 25.94
N SER A 327 8.26 11.95 27.13
CA SER A 327 7.19 11.70 28.09
C SER A 327 5.83 12.12 27.55
N ASP A 328 5.75 13.21 26.78
CA ASP A 328 4.50 13.62 26.14
C ASP A 328 4.04 12.62 25.08
N ILE A 329 4.96 12.15 24.23
CA ILE A 329 4.68 11.13 23.21
C ILE A 329 4.19 9.85 23.89
N VAL A 330 4.92 9.36 24.90
CA VAL A 330 4.55 8.16 25.66
C VAL A 330 3.20 8.36 26.35
N SER A 331 3.00 9.50 27.01
CA SER A 331 1.75 9.82 27.70
C SER A 331 0.57 9.80 26.72
N ARG A 332 0.70 10.43 25.54
CA ARG A 332 -0.32 10.37 24.48
C ARG A 332 -0.56 8.93 24.03
N MET A 333 0.50 8.17 23.78
CA MET A 333 0.37 6.77 23.38
C MET A 333 -0.33 5.93 24.45
N THR A 334 -0.12 6.20 25.75
CA THR A 334 -0.78 5.49 26.85
C THR A 334 -2.21 5.98 27.10
N SER A 335 -2.46 7.29 27.04
CA SER A 335 -3.76 7.92 27.31
C SER A 335 -4.76 7.64 26.21
N TYR A 336 -4.31 7.61 24.95
CA TYR A 336 -5.13 7.12 23.84
C TYR A 336 -5.09 5.59 23.71
N GLY A 337 -4.16 4.94 24.42
CA GLY A 337 -3.74 3.55 24.26
C GLY A 337 -4.53 2.50 25.02
N PHE A 338 -4.77 2.74 26.31
CA PHE A 338 -5.34 1.75 27.23
C PHE A 338 -6.75 2.09 27.75
N SER A 339 -7.25 3.30 27.48
CA SER A 339 -8.66 3.62 27.76
C SER A 339 -9.55 3.13 26.62
N TRP A 340 -10.74 2.65 26.98
CA TRP A 340 -11.82 2.17 26.11
C TRP A 340 -12.44 3.35 25.34
N ASN A 341 -11.65 3.94 24.44
CA ASN A 341 -11.94 5.21 23.77
C ASN A 341 -12.91 5.01 22.60
N ALA A 342 -14.22 5.22 22.83
CA ALA A 342 -15.28 5.46 21.84
C ALA A 342 -15.46 4.43 20.69
N ARG A 343 -14.58 3.45 20.54
CA ARG A 343 -14.64 2.39 19.50
C ARG A 343 -15.63 1.31 19.86
N ASP A 344 -15.92 1.12 21.14
CA ASP A 344 -16.90 0.14 21.59
C ASP A 344 -18.27 0.46 21.00
N VAL A 345 -18.64 1.74 20.95
CA VAL A 345 -19.86 2.20 20.28
C VAL A 345 -19.86 1.87 18.78
N LEU A 346 -18.70 1.89 18.12
CA LEU A 346 -18.57 1.46 16.71
C LEU A 346 -18.75 -0.06 16.59
N PHE A 347 -18.14 -0.84 17.48
CA PHE A 347 -18.23 -2.31 17.46
C PHE A 347 -19.64 -2.78 17.80
N GLU A 348 -20.27 -2.19 18.81
CA GLU A 348 -21.67 -2.39 19.16
C GLU A 348 -22.57 -2.10 17.97
N LYS A 349 -22.33 -0.97 17.27
CA LYS A 349 -23.10 -0.64 16.07
C LYS A 349 -22.90 -1.67 14.96
N ALA A 350 -21.66 -2.11 14.71
CA ALA A 350 -21.38 -3.15 13.72
C ALA A 350 -22.11 -4.47 14.05
N ILE A 351 -22.11 -4.87 15.32
CA ILE A 351 -22.83 -6.07 15.79
C ILE A 351 -24.34 -5.89 15.66
N GLU A 352 -24.88 -4.72 16.01
CA GLU A 352 -26.29 -4.39 15.86
C GLU A 352 -26.72 -4.53 14.40
N ARG A 353 -25.95 -3.96 13.47
CA ARG A 353 -26.22 -4.05 12.02
C ARG A 353 -26.08 -5.47 11.50
N PHE A 354 -25.08 -6.21 11.96
CA PHE A 354 -24.93 -7.62 11.64
C PHE A 354 -26.13 -8.46 12.13
N LYS A 355 -26.70 -8.18 13.31
CA LYS A 355 -27.90 -8.89 13.79
C LYS A 355 -29.13 -8.64 12.92
N ILE A 356 -29.25 -7.46 12.33
CA ILE A 356 -30.35 -7.10 11.42
C ILE A 356 -30.13 -7.74 10.03
N HIS A 357 -28.90 -7.67 9.50
CA HIS A 357 -28.55 -8.16 8.16
C HIS A 357 -27.39 -9.19 8.21
N PRO A 358 -27.59 -10.39 8.78
CA PRO A 358 -26.49 -11.30 9.13
C PRO A 358 -25.76 -11.91 7.93
N ILE A 359 -26.41 -12.03 6.78
CA ILE A 359 -25.82 -12.65 5.60
C ILE A 359 -25.12 -11.61 4.74
N LEU A 360 -25.81 -10.52 4.39
CA LEU A 360 -25.36 -9.55 3.38
C LEU A 360 -24.81 -8.25 3.96
N GLY A 361 -24.97 -8.00 5.27
CA GLY A 361 -24.56 -6.75 5.90
C GLY A 361 -25.37 -5.54 5.44
N ASP A 362 -24.88 -4.36 5.83
CA ASP A 362 -25.59 -3.08 5.77
C ASP A 362 -24.96 -2.08 4.77
N GLY A 363 -24.15 -2.55 3.81
CA GLY A 363 -23.48 -1.69 2.83
C GLY A 363 -22.09 -1.21 3.25
N VAL A 364 -21.21 -0.92 2.28
CA VAL A 364 -19.83 -0.44 2.53
C VAL A 364 -19.85 1.05 2.89
N TYR A 365 -18.98 1.49 3.81
CA TYR A 365 -18.89 2.90 4.27
C TYR A 365 -20.13 3.47 4.96
N THR A 366 -21.14 2.66 5.22
CA THR A 366 -22.36 3.08 5.93
C THR A 366 -22.11 3.41 7.40
N THR A 367 -20.91 3.14 7.94
CA THR A 367 -20.47 3.72 9.22
C THR A 367 -20.63 5.24 9.25
N ASN A 368 -20.42 5.94 8.13
CA ASN A 368 -20.51 7.41 8.08
C ASN A 368 -21.96 7.89 8.27
N TYR A 369 -22.93 7.09 7.81
CA TYR A 369 -24.36 7.36 8.03
C TYR A 369 -24.71 7.34 9.52
N TYR A 370 -24.15 6.40 10.28
CA TYR A 370 -24.41 6.29 11.74
C TYR A 370 -23.53 7.22 12.58
N PHE A 371 -22.29 7.46 12.14
CA PHE A 371 -21.32 8.28 12.82
C PHE A 371 -20.68 9.25 11.81
N PRO A 372 -21.23 10.47 11.68
CA PRO A 372 -20.70 11.46 10.74
C PRO A 372 -19.20 11.64 10.93
N LYS A 373 -18.47 11.67 9.80
CA LYS A 373 -16.99 11.77 9.71
C LYS A 373 -16.21 10.48 10.00
N LEU A 374 -16.86 9.36 10.34
CA LEU A 374 -16.21 8.05 10.48
C LEU A 374 -16.60 7.14 9.33
N TRP A 375 -15.61 6.76 8.51
CA TRP A 375 -15.86 5.94 7.32
C TRP A 375 -15.91 4.44 7.61
N ASN A 376 -15.36 4.01 8.73
CA ASN A 376 -15.12 2.60 9.04
C ASN A 376 -15.24 2.31 10.54
N TYR A 377 -15.48 1.05 10.86
CA TYR A 377 -15.56 0.53 12.23
C TYR A 377 -14.19 0.32 12.92
N HIS A 378 -13.08 0.69 12.27
CA HIS A 378 -11.71 0.59 12.83
C HIS A 378 -11.27 -0.82 13.31
N ASN A 379 -11.86 -1.87 12.76
CA ASN A 379 -11.44 -3.26 12.91
C ASN A 379 -11.94 -4.04 11.70
N TYR A 380 -11.09 -4.81 11.01
CA TYR A 380 -11.52 -5.45 9.75
C TYR A 380 -12.61 -6.51 9.93
N ILE A 381 -12.71 -7.17 11.10
CA ILE A 381 -13.73 -8.19 11.37
C ILE A 381 -15.08 -7.51 11.54
N PHE A 382 -15.16 -6.52 12.44
CA PHE A 382 -16.38 -5.74 12.62
C PHE A 382 -16.76 -4.97 11.36
N GLN A 383 -15.77 -4.50 10.59
CA GLN A 383 -16.01 -3.91 9.29
C GLN A 383 -16.74 -4.88 8.37
N MET A 384 -16.21 -6.09 8.17
CA MET A 384 -16.85 -7.06 7.26
C MET A 384 -18.21 -7.52 7.75
N LEU A 385 -18.36 -7.79 9.05
CA LEU A 385 -19.65 -8.20 9.62
C LEU A 385 -20.71 -7.11 9.47
N GLY A 386 -20.36 -5.87 9.79
CA GLY A 386 -21.28 -4.74 9.70
C GLY A 386 -21.66 -4.40 8.26
N THR A 387 -20.70 -4.38 7.33
CA THR A 387 -20.95 -3.91 5.96
C THR A 387 -21.37 -5.00 4.98
N CYS A 388 -20.80 -6.19 5.10
CA CYS A 388 -20.97 -7.28 4.12
C CYS A 388 -21.51 -8.58 4.74
N GLY A 389 -21.77 -8.59 6.05
CA GLY A 389 -22.29 -9.75 6.76
C GLY A 389 -21.31 -10.93 6.84
N SER A 390 -21.86 -12.10 7.19
CA SER A 390 -21.09 -13.35 7.29
C SER A 390 -20.53 -13.79 5.93
N LEU A 391 -21.24 -13.52 4.83
CA LEU A 391 -20.79 -13.86 3.48
C LEU A 391 -19.49 -13.12 3.13
N GLY A 392 -19.46 -11.80 3.34
CA GLY A 392 -18.28 -10.98 3.10
C GLY A 392 -17.10 -11.39 3.99
N LEU A 393 -17.36 -11.71 5.26
CA LEU A 393 -16.32 -12.20 6.17
C LEU A 393 -15.74 -13.54 5.70
N ILE A 394 -16.56 -14.49 5.24
CA ILE A 394 -16.09 -15.78 4.71
C ILE A 394 -15.17 -15.56 3.50
N PHE A 395 -15.56 -14.71 2.54
CA PHE A 395 -14.74 -14.40 1.38
C PHE A 395 -13.45 -13.66 1.75
N PHE A 396 -13.48 -12.82 2.78
CA PHE A 396 -12.29 -12.19 3.33
C PHE A 396 -11.35 -13.18 4.01
N MET A 397 -11.87 -14.13 4.78
CA MET A 397 -11.07 -15.20 5.37
C MET A 397 -10.47 -16.11 4.30
N PHE A 398 -11.19 -16.35 3.20
CA PHE A 398 -10.65 -17.02 2.03
C PHE A 398 -9.51 -16.21 1.35
N TYR A 399 -9.65 -14.88 1.24
CA TYR A 399 -8.55 -14.00 0.83
C TYR A 399 -7.34 -14.14 1.77
N LEU A 400 -7.53 -14.03 3.08
CA LEU A 400 -6.43 -14.15 4.05
C LEU A 400 -5.74 -15.51 3.95
N TYR A 401 -6.50 -16.59 3.84
CA TYR A 401 -5.95 -17.94 3.68
C TYR A 401 -5.10 -18.05 2.41
N THR A 402 -5.63 -17.62 1.26
CA THR A 402 -4.92 -17.71 -0.03
C THR A 402 -3.69 -16.78 -0.08
N SER A 403 -3.81 -15.61 0.52
CA SER A 403 -2.76 -14.61 0.72
C SER A 403 -1.60 -15.18 1.54
N ILE A 404 -1.88 -15.68 2.76
CA ILE A 404 -0.87 -16.30 3.63
C ILE A 404 -0.27 -17.52 2.95
N ARG A 405 -1.09 -18.40 2.36
CA ARG A 405 -0.62 -19.63 1.71
C ARG A 405 0.33 -19.34 0.56
N ARG A 406 0.06 -18.30 -0.24
CA ARG A 406 0.95 -17.86 -1.33
C ARG A 406 2.31 -17.38 -0.81
N SER A 407 2.35 -16.74 0.35
CA SER A 407 3.58 -16.19 0.93
C SER A 407 4.31 -17.15 1.88
N MET A 408 3.73 -18.30 2.24
CA MET A 408 4.38 -19.38 3.01
C MET A 408 5.39 -20.19 2.17
N HIS A 409 6.34 -19.50 1.54
CA HIS A 409 7.43 -20.10 0.81
C HIS A 409 8.77 -19.62 1.36
N PHE A 410 9.76 -20.53 1.38
CA PHE A 410 11.12 -20.23 1.84
C PHE A 410 11.94 -19.39 0.85
N LYS A 411 11.28 -18.66 -0.07
CA LYS A 411 11.92 -17.64 -0.92
C LYS A 411 12.00 -16.35 -0.12
N PHE A 412 13.15 -15.67 -0.19
CA PHE A 412 13.41 -14.47 0.62
C PHE A 412 12.33 -13.38 0.43
N TYR A 413 11.93 -13.12 -0.80
CA TYR A 413 10.83 -12.20 -1.12
C TYR A 413 9.50 -12.60 -0.46
N SER A 414 9.14 -13.89 -0.53
CA SER A 414 7.90 -14.43 0.04
C SER A 414 7.83 -14.27 1.55
N VAL A 415 8.97 -14.46 2.26
CA VAL A 415 9.04 -14.26 3.70
C VAL A 415 8.77 -12.79 4.08
N PHE A 416 9.33 -11.84 3.33
CA PHE A 416 9.04 -10.42 3.56
C PHE A 416 7.59 -10.06 3.22
N ASN A 417 7.01 -10.66 2.18
CA ASN A 417 5.59 -10.51 1.90
C ASN A 417 4.70 -11.07 3.02
N LEU A 418 5.09 -12.21 3.61
CA LEU A 418 4.41 -12.79 4.78
C LEU A 418 4.51 -11.88 6.02
N ILE A 419 5.66 -11.24 6.25
CA ILE A 419 5.81 -10.24 7.32
C ILE A 419 4.87 -9.04 7.09
N ILE A 420 4.68 -8.62 5.84
CA ILE A 420 3.73 -7.55 5.49
C ILE A 420 2.29 -8.02 5.71
N ILE A 421 1.93 -9.25 5.34
CA ILE A 421 0.60 -9.81 5.65
C ILE A 421 0.37 -9.83 7.18
N LEU A 422 1.37 -10.26 7.96
CA LEU A 422 1.32 -10.25 9.42
C LEU A 422 1.16 -8.84 9.98
N TYR A 423 1.87 -7.86 9.41
CA TYR A 423 1.68 -6.44 9.74
C TYR A 423 0.21 -6.03 9.56
N PHE A 424 -0.39 -6.38 8.43
CA PHE A 424 -1.78 -6.06 8.14
C PHE A 424 -2.76 -6.75 9.09
N LEU A 425 -2.51 -8.00 9.48
CA LEU A 425 -3.34 -8.73 10.44
C LEU A 425 -3.32 -8.03 11.80
N ILE A 426 -2.13 -7.73 12.33
CA ILE A 426 -1.96 -7.08 13.64
C ILE A 426 -2.58 -5.67 13.61
N HIS A 427 -2.19 -4.85 12.63
CA HIS A 427 -2.72 -3.49 12.51
C HIS A 427 -4.22 -3.49 12.23
N GLY A 428 -4.70 -4.50 11.53
CA GLY A 428 -6.08 -4.73 11.17
C GLY A 428 -7.05 -4.86 12.34
N PHE A 429 -6.57 -5.31 13.50
CA PHE A 429 -7.36 -5.33 14.72
C PHE A 429 -7.64 -3.91 15.27
N PHE A 430 -6.82 -2.94 14.89
CA PHE A 430 -6.92 -1.55 15.32
C PHE A 430 -7.41 -0.59 14.23
N ASP A 431 -7.42 -1.00 12.96
CA ASP A 431 -7.91 -0.18 11.86
C ASP A 431 -8.29 -1.02 10.63
N THR A 432 -9.03 -0.44 9.69
CA THR A 432 -9.55 -1.13 8.50
C THR A 432 -8.65 -0.97 7.27
N ILE A 433 -7.34 -1.11 7.45
CA ILE A 433 -6.36 -0.86 6.36
C ILE A 433 -6.51 -1.79 5.16
N TYR A 434 -7.08 -2.99 5.34
CA TYR A 434 -7.40 -3.92 4.24
C TYR A 434 -8.44 -3.37 3.26
N PHE A 435 -9.26 -2.40 3.69
CA PHE A 435 -10.30 -1.79 2.86
C PHE A 435 -9.92 -0.40 2.39
N HIS A 436 -8.69 0.04 2.68
CA HIS A 436 -8.23 1.35 2.28
C HIS A 436 -7.66 1.31 0.86
N HIS A 437 -8.22 2.13 -0.02
CA HIS A 437 -7.87 2.19 -1.45
C HIS A 437 -6.42 2.58 -1.72
N ALA A 438 -5.69 3.16 -0.77
CA ALA A 438 -4.28 3.51 -0.92
C ALA A 438 -3.31 2.47 -0.31
N ILE A 439 -3.80 1.59 0.56
CA ILE A 439 -2.93 0.67 1.33
C ILE A 439 -3.07 -0.76 0.82
N MET A 440 -4.29 -1.23 0.61
CA MET A 440 -4.55 -2.57 0.09
C MET A 440 -3.90 -2.83 -1.27
N PRO A 441 -3.83 -1.86 -2.21
CA PRO A 441 -3.08 -2.07 -3.44
C PRO A 441 -1.59 -2.38 -3.24
N ILE A 442 -0.96 -1.88 -2.17
CA ILE A 442 0.47 -2.14 -1.92
C ILE A 442 0.70 -3.63 -1.69
N ILE A 443 -0.06 -4.25 -0.78
CA ILE A 443 0.04 -5.69 -0.50
C ILE A 443 -0.37 -6.52 -1.72
N LEU A 444 -1.43 -6.11 -2.42
CA LEU A 444 -1.90 -6.82 -3.61
C LEU A 444 -0.91 -6.78 -4.78
N VAL A 445 -0.25 -5.65 -5.02
CA VAL A 445 0.78 -5.53 -6.07
C VAL A 445 1.99 -6.41 -5.75
N LEU A 446 2.39 -6.51 -4.48
CA LEU A 446 3.44 -7.45 -4.06
C LEU A 446 3.02 -8.91 -4.30
N GLN A 447 1.79 -9.26 -3.96
CA GLN A 447 1.24 -10.60 -4.18
C GLN A 447 0.99 -10.96 -5.64
N ALA A 448 0.76 -9.96 -6.50
CA ALA A 448 0.54 -10.16 -7.93
C ALA A 448 1.81 -10.64 -8.65
N VAL A 449 3.00 -10.25 -8.17
CA VAL A 449 4.32 -10.65 -8.73
C VAL A 449 5.00 -11.79 -7.96
N GLU A 450 4.33 -12.30 -6.93
CA GLU A 450 4.76 -13.51 -6.24
C GLU A 450 4.63 -14.73 -7.17
N HIS A 451 5.53 -15.70 -7.03
CA HIS A 451 5.58 -16.85 -7.93
C HIS A 451 4.31 -17.69 -7.79
N GLU A 452 3.61 -17.99 -8.89
CA GLU A 452 2.55 -18.99 -8.87
C GLU A 452 3.15 -20.35 -8.55
N ASN A 453 2.66 -20.96 -7.49
CA ASN A 453 2.52 -22.40 -7.52
C ASN A 453 1.15 -22.68 -8.11
N ASN A 454 1.04 -23.70 -8.96
CA ASN A 454 -0.24 -24.35 -9.18
C ASN A 454 -0.70 -24.85 -7.81
N ILE A 455 -1.44 -24.03 -7.07
CA ILE A 455 -2.06 -24.42 -5.81
C ILE A 455 -3.12 -25.44 -6.20
N ASN A 456 -2.76 -26.73 -6.26
CA ASN A 456 -3.75 -27.77 -6.12
C ASN A 456 -4.17 -27.72 -4.65
N LEU A 457 -5.30 -27.05 -4.36
CA LEU A 457 -5.87 -26.95 -3.01
C LEU A 457 -6.06 -28.33 -2.35
N PHE A 458 -6.04 -29.42 -3.14
CA PHE A 458 -6.23 -30.80 -2.72
C PHE A 458 -4.94 -31.65 -2.67
N GLU A 459 -3.78 -31.13 -3.10
CA GLU A 459 -2.50 -31.82 -2.93
C GLU A 459 -1.68 -31.11 -1.86
N ILE A 460 -1.83 -31.54 -0.61
CA ILE A 460 -0.90 -31.19 0.46
C ILE A 460 0.42 -31.91 0.14
N GLN A 461 1.30 -31.26 -0.62
CA GLN A 461 2.64 -31.77 -0.90
C GLN A 461 3.47 -31.83 0.39
N TYR A 462 3.42 -32.97 1.08
CA TYR A 462 4.31 -33.34 2.18
C TYR A 462 5.72 -33.77 1.71
N SER A 463 6.00 -33.79 0.40
CA SER A 463 7.15 -34.53 -0.12
C SER A 463 8.49 -33.78 -0.23
N ASN A 464 8.54 -32.45 -0.10
CA ASN A 464 9.77 -31.71 -0.42
C ASN A 464 10.62 -31.22 0.78
N ILE A 465 10.19 -31.49 2.02
CA ILE A 465 10.98 -31.12 3.22
C ILE A 465 11.94 -32.24 3.66
N LEU A 466 11.70 -33.49 3.24
CA LEU A 466 12.53 -34.63 3.65
C LEU A 466 13.70 -34.96 2.71
N ILE A 467 13.70 -34.48 1.46
CA ILE A 467 14.69 -34.92 0.46
C ILE A 467 15.99 -34.07 0.45
N ARG A 468 16.07 -32.98 1.21
CA ARG A 468 17.31 -32.16 1.30
C ARG A 468 18.19 -32.44 2.52
N ARG A 469 17.96 -33.55 3.24
CA ARG A 469 18.85 -33.98 4.34
C ARG A 469 19.87 -35.05 3.96
N GLU A 470 19.87 -35.53 2.72
CA GLU A 470 20.86 -36.49 2.22
C GLU A 470 21.35 -36.05 0.83
N ALA A 471 22.25 -35.06 0.80
CA ALA A 471 23.18 -34.79 -0.30
C ALA A 471 24.29 -33.85 0.16
#